data_AF-A0A4P9YYU3-F1
#
_entry.id   AF-A0A4P9YYU3-F1
#
_cell.length_a   1.000
_cell.length_b   1.000
_cell.length_c   1.000
_cell.angle_alpha   90.00
_cell.angle_beta   90.00
_cell.angle_gamma   90.00
#
_symmetry.space_group_name_H-M   'P 1'
#
loop_
_entity.id
_entity.type
_entity.pdbx_description
1 polymer ?
#
loop_
_entity_poly.entity_id
_entity_poly.type
_entity_poly.pdbx_seq_one_letter_code
_entity_poly.pdbx_strand_id
1 'polypeptide(L)'
;MSFPSSGRRLTFRSRHLMDPSPTYQQLAADPNAVTSVDVTSPALPGTMTPKRSDFATIDWIRDLARERQRKLQLLSVRGVRGMVWRWIDATQAWFLVSAVGLSAGLLVGALHVGAEWLSDMRFGYCKTGFYLNQRFCCWQLAANEPCTQWASWSSAMGIASETTAYWVAYATYLGVFAAASAYLVDYYAPFAVGSGLAEIKTILTGYIIRTFLGAR
;
A
#
# COMPACT_ATOMS: atom_id res chain seq x y z
N MET A 1 16.61 -2.21 -68.74
CA MET A 1 16.73 -0.86 -68.17
C MET A 1 15.72 -0.78 -67.02
N SER A 2 15.89 -1.45 -65.89
CA SER A 2 16.97 -1.39 -64.87
C SER A 2 16.91 -0.10 -64.05
N PHE A 3 15.99 -0.05 -63.07
CA PHE A 3 16.00 0.93 -61.99
C PHE A 3 16.92 0.45 -60.86
N PRO A 4 17.87 1.27 -60.36
CA PRO A 4 18.75 0.86 -59.28
C PRO A 4 18.09 1.06 -57.91
N SER A 5 18.01 -0.03 -57.13
CA SER A 5 17.66 -0.02 -55.71
C SER A 5 18.86 0.40 -54.86
N SER A 6 18.95 1.68 -54.49
CA SER A 6 19.92 2.15 -53.50
C SER A 6 19.32 2.04 -52.09
N GLY A 7 19.46 0.88 -51.48
CA GLY A 7 19.20 0.68 -50.06
C GLY A 7 20.32 1.29 -49.22
N ARG A 8 20.22 2.56 -48.85
CA ARG A 8 21.11 3.18 -47.86
C ARG A 8 20.66 2.75 -46.45
N ARG A 9 21.38 1.77 -45.88
CA ARG A 9 21.26 1.35 -44.49
C ARG A 9 21.81 2.45 -43.58
N LEU A 10 20.93 3.26 -42.98
CA LEU A 10 21.30 4.22 -41.94
C LEU A 10 21.81 3.45 -40.71
N THR A 11 23.13 3.46 -40.50
CA THR A 11 23.73 2.99 -39.26
C THR A 11 23.65 4.11 -38.23
N PHE A 12 22.59 4.10 -37.42
CA PHE A 12 22.49 5.00 -36.27
C PHE A 12 23.50 4.54 -35.20
N ARG A 13 24.65 5.21 -35.14
CA ARG A 13 25.71 4.98 -34.16
C ARG A 13 25.26 5.50 -32.78
N SER A 14 24.42 4.72 -32.11
CA SER A 14 23.94 4.96 -30.73
C SER A 14 25.04 4.66 -29.70
N ARG A 15 26.10 5.47 -29.64
CA ARG A 15 27.11 5.38 -28.57
C ARG A 15 27.32 6.64 -27.74
N HIS A 16 26.60 7.73 -28.00
CA HIS A 16 26.81 9.01 -27.30
C HIS A 16 25.56 9.63 -26.66
N LEU A 17 24.46 8.89 -26.51
CA LEU A 17 23.21 9.42 -25.90
C LEU A 17 22.96 8.98 -24.44
N MET A 18 23.96 8.41 -23.77
CA MET A 18 23.88 8.09 -22.33
C MET A 18 25.20 8.33 -21.59
N ASP A 19 25.94 9.36 -21.95
CA ASP A 19 26.93 9.90 -21.02
C ASP A 19 26.23 10.97 -20.17
N PRO A 20 26.17 10.82 -18.83
CA PRO A 20 25.64 11.87 -17.97
C PRO A 20 26.45 13.15 -18.19
N SER A 21 25.78 14.30 -18.19
CA SER A 21 26.48 15.58 -18.40
C SER A 21 27.58 15.77 -17.34
N PRO A 22 28.71 16.38 -17.69
CA PRO A 22 29.80 16.64 -16.73
C PRO A 22 29.33 17.44 -15.51
N THR A 23 28.30 18.27 -15.68
CA THR A 23 27.62 19.00 -14.60
C THR A 23 26.97 18.06 -13.58
N TYR A 24 26.38 16.94 -14.01
CA TYR A 24 25.73 15.97 -13.12
C TYR A 24 26.75 15.16 -12.31
N GLN A 25 27.91 14.87 -12.89
CA GLN A 25 29.01 14.21 -12.18
C GLN A 25 29.61 15.11 -11.10
N GLN A 26 29.70 16.42 -11.34
CA GLN A 26 30.19 17.38 -10.34
C GLN A 26 29.20 17.54 -9.17
N LEU A 27 27.89 17.58 -9.44
CA LEU A 27 26.86 17.66 -8.38
C LEU A 27 26.75 16.38 -7.53
N ALA A 28 27.10 15.22 -8.09
CA ALA A 28 27.11 13.95 -7.35
C ALA A 28 28.33 13.78 -6.44
N ALA A 29 29.42 14.50 -6.70
CA ALA A 29 30.67 14.42 -5.96
C ALA A 29 30.73 15.38 -4.75
N ASP A 30 29.80 16.34 -4.66
CA ASP A 30 29.86 17.42 -3.68
C ASP A 30 28.88 17.17 -2.50
N PRO A 31 29.37 16.88 -1.29
CA PRO A 31 28.53 16.50 -0.14
C PRO A 31 27.62 17.63 0.36
N ASN A 32 27.81 18.88 -0.10
CA ASN A 32 27.09 20.07 0.39
C ASN A 32 26.20 20.77 -0.66
N ALA A 33 26.08 20.24 -1.88
CA ALA A 33 25.37 20.89 -3.00
C ALA A 33 23.85 21.10 -2.80
N VAL A 34 23.28 20.65 -1.68
CA VAL A 34 21.84 20.78 -1.36
C VAL A 34 21.53 21.98 -0.45
N THR A 35 22.53 22.75 0.03
CA THR A 35 22.32 23.64 1.19
C THR A 35 22.14 25.14 0.94
N SER A 36 22.14 25.66 -0.29
CA SER A 36 21.94 27.11 -0.50
C SER A 36 20.83 27.43 -1.51
N VAL A 37 19.58 27.37 -1.04
CA VAL A 37 18.55 28.29 -1.53
C VAL A 37 18.21 29.19 -0.36
N ASP A 38 18.82 30.37 -0.35
CA ASP A 38 18.62 31.39 0.66
C ASP A 38 17.19 31.96 0.50
N VAL A 39 16.33 31.73 1.50
CA VAL A 39 14.94 32.23 1.55
C VAL A 39 14.84 33.20 2.71
N THR A 40 15.36 34.40 2.51
CA THR A 40 15.03 35.54 3.36
C THR A 40 13.90 36.33 2.71
N SER A 41 12.64 35.97 3.01
CA SER A 41 11.49 36.86 2.83
C SER A 41 10.46 36.60 3.93
N PRO A 42 10.00 37.63 4.68
CA PRO A 42 9.16 37.42 5.84
C PRO A 42 7.73 37.06 5.45
N ALA A 43 7.18 36.00 6.07
CA ALA A 43 5.81 35.53 5.85
C ALA A 43 4.79 36.35 6.65
N LEU A 44 3.61 36.60 6.04
CA LEU A 44 2.44 37.19 6.70
C LEU A 44 1.73 36.17 7.63
N PRO A 45 1.10 36.61 8.73
CA PRO A 45 0.47 35.70 9.69
C PRO A 45 -0.91 35.24 9.19
N GLY A 46 -1.13 33.92 9.13
CA GLY A 46 -2.45 33.31 8.94
C GLY A 46 -2.58 32.34 7.75
N THR A 47 -1.56 32.21 6.90
CA THR A 47 -1.51 31.17 5.87
C THR A 47 -0.77 29.96 6.40
N MET A 48 -1.45 28.82 6.52
CA MET A 48 -0.78 27.52 6.61
C MET A 48 -0.06 27.29 5.29
N THR A 49 1.17 27.77 5.19
CA THR A 49 2.04 27.41 4.08
C THR A 49 2.37 25.93 4.25
N PRO A 50 2.09 25.07 3.25
CA PRO A 50 2.55 23.69 3.31
C PRO A 50 4.07 23.75 3.44
N LYS A 51 4.59 23.26 4.56
CA LYS A 51 6.02 23.30 4.84
C LYS A 51 6.69 22.48 3.74
N ARG A 52 7.43 23.14 2.86
CA ARG A 52 8.06 22.52 1.67
C ARG A 52 9.00 21.34 2.01
N SER A 53 9.33 21.15 3.29
CA SER A 53 10.07 20.00 3.80
C SER A 53 9.31 18.68 3.76
N ASP A 54 7.99 18.68 3.63
CA ASP A 54 7.16 17.48 3.80
C ASP A 54 7.17 16.55 2.59
N PHE A 55 7.66 17.07 1.45
CA PHE A 55 7.83 16.33 0.21
C PHE A 55 9.31 16.24 -0.16
N ALA A 56 9.79 15.04 -0.44
CA ALA A 56 11.07 14.81 -1.08
C ALA A 56 10.85 14.10 -2.42
N THR A 57 11.83 14.14 -3.32
CA THR A 57 11.74 13.44 -4.61
C THR A 57 12.64 12.20 -4.58
N ILE A 58 12.15 11.09 -5.11
CA ILE A 58 12.94 9.86 -5.27
C ILE A 58 13.96 10.08 -6.40
N ASP A 59 15.24 9.90 -6.10
CA ASP A 59 16.32 10.00 -7.09
C ASP A 59 16.67 8.62 -7.66
N TRP A 60 15.87 8.19 -8.65
CA TRP A 60 16.09 6.92 -9.36
C TRP A 60 17.42 6.87 -10.11
N ILE A 61 17.97 8.02 -10.52
CA ILE A 61 19.21 8.08 -11.29
C ILE A 61 20.37 7.69 -10.39
N ARG A 62 20.44 8.28 -9.20
CA ARG A 62 21.45 7.94 -8.19
C ARG A 62 21.32 6.49 -7.72
N ASP A 63 20.10 5.97 -7.57
CA ASP A 63 19.88 4.57 -7.18
C ASP A 63 20.32 3.59 -8.28
N LEU A 64 19.96 3.88 -9.53
CA LEU A 64 20.36 3.06 -10.67
C LEU A 64 21.88 3.08 -10.89
N ALA A 65 22.54 4.22 -10.64
CA ALA A 65 23.99 4.34 -10.71
C ALA A 65 24.68 3.47 -9.63
N ARG A 66 24.19 3.51 -8.39
CA ARG A 66 24.69 2.66 -7.28
C ARG A 66 24.50 1.17 -7.58
N GLU A 67 23.34 0.79 -8.09
CA GLU A 67 23.04 -0.62 -8.41
C GLU A 67 23.93 -1.15 -9.55
N ARG A 68 24.24 -0.33 -10.56
CA ARG A 68 25.21 -0.69 -11.60
C ARG A 68 26.59 -0.97 -11.03
N GLN A 69 27.07 -0.13 -10.10
CA GLN A 69 28.37 -0.34 -9.46
C GLN A 69 28.41 -1.66 -8.67
N ARG A 70 27.34 -1.96 -7.90
CA ARG A 70 27.20 -3.23 -7.17
C ARG A 70 27.26 -4.44 -8.11
N LYS A 71 26.55 -4.39 -9.25
CA LYS A 71 26.57 -5.49 -10.25
C LYS A 71 27.96 -5.70 -10.86
N LEU A 72 28.70 -4.64 -11.14
CA LEU A 72 30.08 -4.75 -11.63
C LEU A 72 30.98 -5.42 -10.59
N GLN A 73 30.84 -5.07 -9.31
CA GLN A 73 31.58 -5.73 -8.22
C GLN A 73 31.23 -7.23 -8.14
N LEU A 74 29.95 -7.61 -8.24
CA LEU A 74 29.53 -9.02 -8.25
C LEU A 74 30.10 -9.81 -9.42
N LEU A 75 30.17 -9.21 -10.61
CA LEU A 75 30.77 -9.85 -11.80
C LEU A 75 32.28 -10.02 -11.70
N SER A 76 32.96 -9.17 -10.92
CA SER A 76 34.40 -9.27 -10.71
C SER A 76 34.81 -10.50 -9.88
N VAL A 77 33.89 -11.03 -9.07
CA VAL A 77 34.12 -12.23 -8.25
C VAL A 77 34.11 -13.47 -9.12
N ARG A 78 35.27 -14.14 -9.21
CA ARG A 78 35.46 -15.36 -10.02
C ARG A 78 35.19 -16.66 -9.23
N GLY A 79 34.99 -17.74 -9.96
CA GLY A 79 34.84 -19.10 -9.42
C GLY A 79 33.43 -19.44 -8.93
N VAL A 80 33.32 -20.56 -8.21
CA VAL A 80 32.05 -21.10 -7.69
C VAL A 80 31.39 -20.12 -6.73
N ARG A 81 32.17 -19.41 -5.91
CA ARG A 81 31.66 -18.37 -5.00
C ARG A 81 30.92 -17.27 -5.77
N GLY A 82 31.51 -16.75 -6.85
CA GLY A 82 30.85 -15.77 -7.72
C GLY A 82 29.61 -16.31 -8.44
N MET A 83 29.59 -17.61 -8.76
CA MET A 83 28.39 -18.27 -9.29
C MET A 83 27.26 -18.28 -8.27
N VAL A 84 27.51 -18.72 -7.03
CA VAL A 84 26.50 -18.76 -5.95
C VAL A 84 25.93 -17.37 -5.66
N TRP A 85 26.77 -16.32 -5.55
CA TRP A 85 26.29 -14.95 -5.31
C TRP A 85 25.36 -14.44 -6.41
N ARG A 86 25.62 -14.78 -7.68
CA ARG A 86 24.75 -14.40 -8.81
C ARG A 86 23.41 -15.13 -8.77
N TRP A 87 23.39 -16.40 -8.36
CA TRP A 87 22.14 -17.15 -8.18
C TRP A 87 21.29 -16.57 -7.05
N ILE A 88 21.91 -16.19 -5.93
CA ILE A 88 21.22 -15.54 -4.81
C ILE A 88 20.64 -14.18 -5.24
N ASP A 89 21.43 -13.33 -5.91
CA ASP A 89 20.97 -12.02 -6.39
C ASP A 89 19.81 -12.14 -7.39
N ALA A 90 19.88 -13.13 -8.30
CA ALA A 90 18.82 -13.41 -9.26
C ALA A 90 17.51 -13.91 -8.61
N THR A 91 17.60 -14.59 -7.46
CA THR A 91 16.43 -15.18 -6.77
C THR A 91 15.86 -14.30 -5.68
N GLN A 92 16.64 -13.37 -5.13
CA GLN A 92 16.25 -12.51 -4.01
C GLN A 92 14.92 -11.77 -4.28
N ALA A 93 14.75 -11.20 -5.47
CA ALA A 93 13.54 -10.47 -5.84
C ALA A 93 12.30 -11.38 -5.88
N TRP A 94 12.45 -12.63 -6.34
CA TRP A 94 11.35 -13.59 -6.39
C TRP A 94 10.86 -13.96 -4.99
N PHE A 95 11.78 -14.24 -4.06
CA PHE A 95 11.42 -14.50 -2.67
C PHE A 95 10.71 -13.31 -2.02
N LEU A 96 11.18 -12.08 -2.28
CA LEU A 96 10.54 -10.87 -1.76
C LEU A 96 9.11 -10.70 -2.30
N VAL A 97 8.91 -10.86 -3.61
CA VAL A 97 7.59 -10.75 -4.25
C VAL A 97 6.64 -11.82 -3.73
N SER A 98 7.10 -13.07 -3.58
CA SER A 98 6.31 -14.15 -3.01
C SER A 98 5.94 -13.89 -1.55
N ALA A 99 6.86 -13.37 -0.73
CA ALA A 99 6.60 -13.05 0.67
C ALA A 99 5.56 -11.92 0.82
N VAL A 100 5.69 -10.85 0.05
CA VAL A 100 4.72 -9.74 0.05
C VAL A 100 3.34 -10.24 -0.42
N GLY A 101 3.30 -11.02 -1.50
CA GLY A 101 2.05 -11.61 -2.00
C GLY A 101 1.36 -12.52 -0.97
N LEU A 102 2.11 -13.38 -0.29
CA LEU A 102 1.58 -14.24 0.77
C LEU A 102 1.04 -13.42 1.94
N SER A 103 1.80 -12.41 2.40
CA SER A 103 1.38 -11.55 3.51
C SER A 103 0.11 -10.75 3.19
N ALA A 104 0.02 -10.18 1.98
CA ALA A 104 -1.16 -9.47 1.52
C ALA A 104 -2.37 -10.41 1.36
N GLY A 105 -2.16 -11.62 0.84
CA GLY A 105 -3.22 -12.63 0.73
C GLY A 105 -3.78 -13.05 2.09
N LEU A 106 -2.92 -13.28 3.09
CA LEU A 106 -3.33 -13.60 4.45
C LEU A 106 -4.13 -12.44 5.08
N LEU A 107 -3.70 -11.20 4.88
CA LEU A 107 -4.42 -10.02 5.36
C LEU A 107 -5.81 -9.92 4.71
N VAL A 108 -5.89 -10.06 3.38
CA VAL A 108 -7.18 -10.03 2.65
C VAL A 108 -8.11 -11.15 3.12
N GLY A 109 -7.57 -12.37 3.33
CA GLY A 109 -8.34 -13.48 3.87
C GLY A 109 -8.91 -13.18 5.26
N ALA A 110 -8.10 -12.63 6.17
CA ALA A 110 -8.56 -12.23 7.50
C ALA A 110 -9.62 -11.12 7.44
N LEU A 111 -9.42 -10.11 6.58
CA LEU A 111 -10.39 -9.04 6.36
C LEU A 111 -11.72 -9.57 5.81
N HIS A 112 -11.68 -10.54 4.90
CA HIS A 112 -12.89 -11.12 4.33
C HIS A 112 -13.72 -11.85 5.39
N VAL A 113 -13.09 -12.73 6.18
CA VAL A 113 -13.76 -13.44 7.30
C VAL A 113 -14.32 -12.44 8.32
N GLY A 114 -13.54 -11.42 8.67
CA GLY A 114 -13.97 -10.37 9.59
C GLY A 114 -15.14 -9.54 9.04
N ALA A 115 -15.12 -9.19 7.75
CA ALA A 115 -16.18 -8.40 7.11
C ALA A 115 -17.50 -9.17 7.03
N GLU A 116 -17.46 -10.47 6.71
CA GLU A 116 -18.65 -11.31 6.73
C GLU A 116 -19.24 -11.43 8.14
N TRP A 117 -18.38 -11.68 9.13
CA TRP A 117 -18.79 -11.78 10.53
C TRP A 117 -19.38 -10.46 11.06
N LEU A 118 -18.73 -9.31 10.80
CA LEU A 118 -19.25 -7.98 11.18
C LEU A 118 -20.55 -7.63 10.45
N SER A 119 -20.71 -8.08 9.20
CA SER A 119 -21.94 -7.88 8.42
C SER A 119 -23.10 -8.67 9.00
N ASP A 120 -22.87 -9.89 9.46
CA ASP A 120 -23.92 -10.72 10.08
C ASP A 120 -24.23 -10.23 11.50
N MET A 121 -23.20 -9.78 12.23
CA MET A 121 -23.33 -9.29 13.59
C MET A 121 -24.33 -8.13 13.72
N ARG A 122 -24.54 -7.31 12.69
CA ARG A 122 -25.53 -6.22 12.77
C ARG A 122 -26.97 -6.72 12.99
N PHE A 123 -27.27 -7.97 12.65
CA PHE A 123 -28.61 -8.54 12.77
C PHE A 123 -28.78 -9.38 14.04
N GLY A 124 -27.70 -9.89 14.62
CA GLY A 124 -27.77 -10.76 15.78
C GLY A 124 -26.45 -11.45 16.10
N TYR A 125 -26.51 -12.46 16.94
CA TYR A 125 -25.38 -13.30 17.30
C TYR A 125 -25.80 -14.77 17.45
N CYS A 126 -24.83 -15.66 17.31
CA CYS A 126 -25.05 -17.09 17.52
C CYS A 126 -24.95 -17.44 19.01
N LYS A 127 -25.95 -18.14 19.57
CA LYS A 127 -25.98 -18.54 20.98
C LYS A 127 -24.86 -19.53 21.32
N THR A 128 -24.49 -20.41 20.40
CA THR A 128 -23.47 -21.44 20.58
C THR A 128 -22.05 -20.87 20.63
N GLY A 129 -21.80 -19.75 19.95
CA GLY A 129 -20.48 -19.14 19.91
C GLY A 129 -20.46 -17.81 19.14
N PHE A 130 -19.94 -16.77 19.78
CA PHE A 130 -19.94 -15.40 19.24
C PHE A 130 -19.10 -15.20 17.97
N TYR A 131 -18.08 -16.04 17.75
CA TYR A 131 -17.17 -15.94 16.60
C TYR A 131 -17.71 -16.58 15.30
N LEU A 132 -18.87 -17.25 15.35
CA LEU A 132 -19.50 -17.82 14.16
C LEU A 132 -20.31 -16.75 13.41
N ASN A 133 -20.20 -16.75 12.08
CA ASN A 133 -21.11 -16.01 11.21
C ASN A 133 -22.49 -16.72 11.15
N GLN A 134 -23.50 -16.08 10.57
CA GLN A 134 -24.86 -16.62 10.52
C GLN A 134 -24.93 -17.90 9.69
N ARG A 135 -24.18 -17.96 8.58
CA ARG A 135 -24.12 -19.12 7.69
C ARG A 135 -23.58 -20.37 8.39
N PHE A 136 -22.52 -20.23 9.17
CA PHE A 136 -21.93 -21.31 9.96
C PHE A 136 -22.75 -21.62 11.21
N CYS A 137 -23.46 -20.65 11.80
CA CYS A 137 -24.34 -20.92 12.94
C CYS A 137 -25.53 -21.83 12.57
N CYS A 138 -26.00 -21.74 11.32
CA CYS A 138 -27.20 -22.43 10.84
C CYS A 138 -26.90 -23.54 9.82
N TRP A 139 -25.66 -24.07 9.78
CA TRP A 139 -25.21 -24.92 8.66
C TRP A 139 -25.88 -26.31 8.61
N GLN A 140 -26.36 -26.86 9.74
CA GLN A 140 -27.04 -28.16 9.78
C GLN A 140 -28.56 -28.09 9.52
N LEU A 141 -29.13 -26.93 9.24
CA LEU A 141 -30.56 -26.80 8.97
C LEU A 141 -30.86 -26.86 7.46
N ALA A 142 -31.98 -27.48 7.10
CA ALA A 142 -32.52 -27.42 5.75
C ALA A 142 -32.98 -25.99 5.43
N ALA A 143 -32.99 -25.59 4.16
CA ALA A 143 -33.23 -24.21 3.72
C ALA A 143 -34.56 -23.57 4.20
N ASN A 144 -35.53 -24.39 4.63
CA ASN A 144 -36.86 -23.94 5.07
C ASN A 144 -37.05 -24.00 6.60
N GLU A 145 -36.05 -24.43 7.36
CA GLU A 145 -36.12 -24.54 8.82
C GLU A 145 -35.66 -23.22 9.47
N PRO A 146 -36.41 -22.65 10.42
CA PRO A 146 -36.00 -21.43 11.12
C PRO A 146 -34.81 -21.72 12.05
N CYS A 147 -33.76 -20.91 11.96
CA CYS A 147 -32.57 -21.08 12.78
C CYS A 147 -32.80 -20.61 14.22
N THR A 148 -32.99 -21.55 15.14
CA THR A 148 -33.25 -21.28 16.57
C THR A 148 -32.01 -20.85 17.36
N GLN A 149 -30.82 -21.13 16.82
CA GLN A 149 -29.52 -20.80 17.41
C GLN A 149 -29.10 -19.34 17.18
N TRP A 150 -29.71 -18.67 16.20
CA TRP A 150 -29.45 -17.26 15.91
C TRP A 150 -30.39 -16.37 16.74
N ALA A 151 -29.83 -15.51 17.58
CA ALA A 151 -30.58 -14.54 18.37
C ALA A 151 -30.47 -13.14 17.73
N SER A 152 -31.61 -12.52 17.38
CA SER A 152 -31.60 -11.14 16.90
C SER A 152 -31.42 -10.15 18.05
N TRP A 153 -30.78 -9.02 17.79
CA TRP A 153 -30.65 -7.96 18.81
C TRP A 153 -31.99 -7.38 19.25
N SER A 154 -33.00 -7.38 18.37
CA SER A 154 -34.36 -6.94 18.72
C SER A 154 -34.96 -7.78 19.85
N SER A 155 -34.82 -9.11 19.76
CA SER A 155 -35.33 -10.06 20.76
C SER A 155 -34.58 -9.96 22.09
N ALA A 156 -33.33 -9.49 22.09
CA ALA A 156 -32.52 -9.33 23.29
C ALA A 156 -32.85 -8.05 24.09
N MET A 157 -33.40 -7.01 23.44
CA MET A 157 -33.62 -5.71 24.08
C MET A 157 -34.98 -5.56 24.77
N GLY A 158 -35.91 -6.53 24.65
CA GLY A 158 -37.15 -6.57 25.44
C GLY A 158 -38.11 -5.38 25.25
N ILE A 159 -38.06 -4.69 24.10
CA ILE A 159 -38.89 -3.52 23.79
C ILE A 159 -40.26 -3.99 23.27
N ALA A 160 -41.34 -3.30 23.68
CA ALA A 160 -42.72 -3.70 23.42
C ALA A 160 -43.14 -3.78 21.93
N SER A 161 -42.42 -3.11 21.02
CA SER A 161 -42.62 -3.20 19.57
C SER A 161 -41.38 -3.76 18.86
N GLU A 162 -41.52 -4.97 18.31
CA GLU A 162 -40.46 -5.68 17.58
C GLU A 162 -39.83 -4.84 16.45
N THR A 163 -40.65 -4.06 15.74
CA THR A 163 -40.19 -3.22 14.63
C THR A 163 -39.32 -2.06 15.09
N THR A 164 -39.71 -1.38 16.16
CA THR A 164 -38.93 -0.28 16.73
C THR A 164 -37.63 -0.82 17.35
N ALA A 165 -37.71 -1.95 18.04
CA ALA A 165 -36.55 -2.62 18.63
C ALA A 165 -35.48 -2.94 17.57
N TYR A 166 -35.89 -3.47 16.42
CA TYR A 166 -34.99 -3.79 15.32
C TYR A 166 -34.23 -2.57 14.80
N TRP A 167 -34.94 -1.49 14.47
CA TRP A 167 -34.30 -0.28 13.93
C TRP A 167 -33.39 0.40 14.94
N VAL A 168 -33.78 0.43 16.22
CA VAL A 168 -32.95 0.97 17.31
C VAL A 168 -31.67 0.13 17.48
N ALA A 169 -31.78 -1.20 17.46
CA ALA A 169 -30.61 -2.10 17.54
C ALA A 169 -29.64 -1.83 16.40
N TYR A 170 -30.19 -1.77 15.19
CA TYR A 170 -29.43 -1.59 13.97
C TYR A 170 -28.72 -0.22 13.94
N ALA A 171 -29.44 0.84 14.29
CA ALA A 171 -28.87 2.19 14.37
C ALA A 171 -27.77 2.29 15.44
N THR A 172 -27.97 1.66 16.60
CA THR A 172 -26.98 1.62 17.68
C THR A 172 -25.71 0.89 17.24
N TYR A 173 -25.84 -0.27 16.59
CA TYR A 173 -24.71 -1.02 16.06
C TYR A 173 -23.91 -0.20 15.04
N LEU A 174 -24.58 0.44 14.07
CA LEU A 174 -23.92 1.30 13.09
C LEU A 174 -23.21 2.48 13.75
N GLY A 175 -23.83 3.11 14.75
CA GLY A 175 -23.22 4.23 15.49
C GLY A 175 -21.96 3.81 16.23
N VAL A 176 -22.01 2.70 16.97
CA VAL A 176 -20.85 2.16 17.70
C VAL A 176 -19.74 1.73 16.73
N PHE A 177 -20.10 1.05 15.64
CA PHE A 177 -19.14 0.59 14.64
C PHE A 177 -18.43 1.77 13.95
N ALA A 178 -19.19 2.82 13.58
CA ALA A 178 -18.64 4.03 12.98
C ALA A 178 -17.73 4.78 13.96
N ALA A 179 -18.14 4.94 15.22
CA ALA A 179 -17.35 5.59 16.26
C ALA A 179 -16.05 4.84 16.55
N ALA A 180 -16.11 3.51 16.67
CA ALA A 180 -14.94 2.65 16.87
C ALA A 180 -13.96 2.74 15.69
N SER A 181 -14.49 2.73 14.45
CA SER A 181 -13.67 2.87 13.24
C SER A 181 -12.99 4.23 13.18
N ALA A 182 -13.71 5.32 13.47
CA ALA A 182 -13.14 6.66 13.51
C ALA A 182 -12.05 6.80 14.59
N TYR A 183 -12.29 6.27 15.78
CA TYR A 183 -11.33 6.26 16.89
C TYR A 183 -10.04 5.51 16.53
N LEU A 184 -10.17 4.33 15.89
CA LEU A 184 -9.02 3.54 15.45
C LEU A 184 -8.18 4.28 14.41
N VAL A 185 -8.82 4.93 13.43
CA VAL A 185 -8.10 5.67 12.39
C VAL A 185 -7.37 6.88 12.97
N ASP A 186 -8.03 7.64 13.85
CA ASP A 186 -7.43 8.84 14.46
C ASP A 186 -6.23 8.50 15.35
N TYR A 187 -6.33 7.42 16.14
CA TYR A 187 -5.27 7.02 17.05
C TYR A 187 -4.08 6.33 16.35
N TYR A 188 -4.33 5.39 15.45
CA TYR A 188 -3.26 4.57 14.86
C TYR A 188 -2.71 5.15 13.55
N ALA A 189 -3.58 5.59 12.64
CA ALA A 189 -3.20 5.90 11.26
C ALA A 189 -4.05 7.04 10.67
N PRO A 190 -3.80 8.30 11.03
CA PRO A 190 -4.55 9.46 10.52
C PRO A 190 -4.42 9.64 8.99
N PHE A 191 -3.39 9.06 8.36
CA PHE A 191 -3.22 9.03 6.90
C PHE A 191 -4.04 7.92 6.20
N ALA A 192 -4.75 7.07 6.96
CA ALA A 192 -5.60 6.01 6.41
C ALA A 192 -7.03 6.49 6.07
N VAL A 193 -7.31 7.79 6.17
CA VAL A 193 -8.60 8.37 5.78
C VAL A 193 -8.74 8.30 4.25
N GLY A 194 -9.53 7.35 3.76
CA GLY A 194 -9.80 7.15 2.34
C GLY A 194 -9.15 5.88 1.78
N SER A 195 -9.02 5.81 0.45
CA SER A 195 -8.58 4.57 -0.23
C SER A 195 -7.07 4.36 -0.24
N GLY A 196 -6.24 5.38 0.01
CA GLY A 196 -4.78 5.31 -0.12
C GLY A 196 -4.24 5.27 -1.56
N LEU A 197 -5.11 5.19 -2.57
CA LEU A 197 -4.72 5.05 -3.98
C LEU A 197 -4.08 6.33 -4.56
N ALA A 198 -4.53 7.50 -4.12
CA ALA A 198 -3.99 8.77 -4.60
C ALA A 198 -2.54 8.95 -4.12
N GLU A 199 -2.29 8.59 -2.87
CA GLU A 199 -1.02 8.67 -2.18
C GLU A 199 -0.01 7.71 -2.81
N ILE A 200 -0.39 6.45 -3.02
CA ILE A 200 0.46 5.47 -3.73
C ILE A 200 0.82 5.98 -5.14
N LYS A 201 -0.15 6.56 -5.86
CA LYS A 201 0.10 7.13 -7.20
C LYS A 201 1.11 8.28 -7.15
N THR A 202 1.06 9.16 -6.13
CA THR A 202 2.07 10.22 -5.97
C THR A 202 3.47 9.65 -5.72
N ILE A 203 3.58 8.57 -4.96
CA ILE A 203 4.85 7.88 -4.68
C ILE A 203 5.43 7.25 -5.94
N LEU A 204 4.60 6.55 -6.71
CA LEU A 204 5.02 5.97 -8.00
C LEU A 204 5.46 7.03 -9.01
N THR A 205 4.94 8.26 -8.90
CA THR A 205 5.35 9.40 -9.74
C THR A 205 6.72 9.96 -9.35
N GLY A 206 7.22 9.65 -8.15
CA GLY A 206 8.53 10.06 -7.66
C GLY A 206 8.52 11.02 -6.48
N TYR A 207 7.39 11.24 -5.82
CA TYR A 207 7.30 12.10 -4.63
C TYR A 207 7.17 11.28 -3.34
N ILE A 208 7.88 11.66 -2.29
CA ILE A 208 7.89 11.02 -0.99
C ILE A 208 7.10 11.89 -0.03
N ILE A 209 6.02 11.35 0.52
CA ILE A 209 5.29 11.94 1.64
C ILE A 209 5.92 11.38 2.92
N ARG A 210 6.44 12.25 3.78
CA ARG A 210 7.03 11.80 5.06
C ARG A 210 6.00 11.02 5.88
N THR A 211 6.47 10.00 6.60
CA THR A 211 5.66 9.14 7.50
C THR A 211 4.54 8.30 6.86
N PHE A 212 4.35 8.32 5.53
CA PHE A 212 3.31 7.50 4.88
C PHE A 212 3.62 5.99 4.91
N LEU A 213 4.89 5.62 4.69
CA LEU A 213 5.37 4.23 4.74
C LEU A 213 5.99 3.85 6.10
N GLY A 214 5.90 4.74 7.09
CA GLY A 214 6.45 4.50 8.42
C GLY A 214 5.48 3.70 9.28
N ALA A 215 5.99 2.72 10.03
CA ALA A 215 5.24 2.15 11.15
C ALA A 215 5.23 3.14 12.32
N ARG A 216 4.08 3.30 12.97
CA ARG A 216 3.92 4.06 14.22
C ARG A 216 4.12 3.17 15.42
#